data_AF-A0A5E4L404-F1
#
_entry.id   AF-A0A5E4L404-F1
#
_cell.length_a   1.000
_cell.length_b   1.000
_cell.length_c   1.000
_cell.angle_alpha   90.00
_cell.angle_beta   90.00
_cell.angle_gamma   90.00
#
_symmetry.space_group_name_H-M   'P 1'
#
loop_
_entity.id
_entity.type
_entity.pdbx_description
1 polymer ?
#
loop_
_entity_poly.entity_id
_entity_poly.type
_entity_poly.pdbx_seq_one_letter_code
_entity_poly.pdbx_strand_id
1 'polypeptide(L)'
;MIITRHISLDNDCIEKMEPYVEKHKGNFSAAIREIIDRTGNHNSLKNLSVIDNSLFKWMLDEIDGMLIPDNVLDELIDPNLINSIGKLEESLNNRFRELEWGINISLKYDNDINPSDVLIEILGSSQKIKFAACILSQYMVKNSLGNTPLEIRSIYNQDGCIKIELSRSDKKDAIDSLTSNFGGMNEVIGAIKSRPNFWKAVVNGHLLSNYNMVTVHRNYFEDLLAGKIPMGEITIEALAKKPIQEIMLVEMLSLIKEVYETSRVADRVEIDRENIILFHNYRNNEVIEKLKKSLVTLLEANGHLYDAKSTANMIVLTHRPDVGIKINEIVSNLKISNSRVDQNLIMFMAFLKGLKNIPDIPVSLTALGRRIGISLMQEYERENSIKNWEVKNFQKALEIIDSKLHRDSEWKIEGKNLIYTVKKCNIVAEGDTFDTYVCHTIRETFKGAVGYAFGNRAELDIRKLLSHGDNCCEVLIRVQ
;
A
#
# COMPACT_ATOMS: atom_id res chain seq x y z
N MET A 1 -58.53 -20.74 16.31
CA MET A 1 -59.09 -20.73 17.69
C MET A 1 -58.15 -19.91 18.56
N ILE A 2 -58.61 -18.80 19.15
CA ILE A 2 -57.77 -17.97 20.03
C ILE A 2 -57.90 -18.55 21.44
N ILE A 3 -56.80 -19.03 22.01
CA ILE A 3 -56.73 -19.52 23.39
C ILE A 3 -56.10 -18.40 24.23
N THR A 4 -56.86 -17.88 25.19
CA THR A 4 -56.37 -16.85 26.11
C THR A 4 -55.94 -17.50 27.42
N ARG A 5 -54.71 -17.25 27.85
CA ARG A 5 -54.18 -17.66 29.16
C ARG A 5 -53.58 -16.45 29.85
N HIS A 6 -53.78 -16.35 31.16
CA HIS A 6 -53.16 -15.31 31.98
C HIS A 6 -51.78 -15.79 32.45
N ILE A 7 -50.77 -14.94 32.29
CA ILE A 7 -49.39 -15.21 32.69
C ILE A 7 -48.97 -14.06 33.61
N SER A 8 -48.38 -14.40 34.75
CA SER A 8 -47.74 -13.42 35.65
C SER A 8 -46.26 -13.35 35.29
N LEU A 9 -45.76 -12.14 35.08
CA LEU A 9 -44.35 -11.85 34.80
C LEU A 9 -43.77 -11.07 35.98
N ASP A 10 -42.56 -11.40 36.39
CA ASP A 10 -41.81 -10.59 37.34
C ASP A 10 -41.15 -9.38 36.63
N ASN A 11 -40.60 -8.45 37.42
CA ASN A 11 -40.01 -7.23 36.89
C ASN A 11 -38.78 -7.53 36.01
N ASP A 12 -37.97 -8.53 36.35
CA ASP A 12 -36.84 -8.97 35.52
C ASP A 12 -37.30 -9.41 34.11
N CYS A 13 -38.43 -10.11 34.02
CA CYS A 13 -39.03 -10.50 32.74
C CYS A 13 -39.58 -9.28 31.98
N ILE A 14 -40.13 -8.29 32.67
CA ILE A 14 -40.65 -7.06 32.07
C ILE A 14 -39.49 -6.23 31.48
N GLU A 15 -38.40 -6.05 32.22
CA GLU A 15 -37.21 -5.31 31.75
C GLU A 15 -36.61 -5.94 30.49
N LYS A 16 -36.51 -7.28 30.43
CA LYS A 16 -36.02 -7.99 29.24
C LYS A 16 -36.91 -7.82 28.00
N MET A 17 -38.20 -7.52 28.20
CA MET A 17 -39.16 -7.34 27.12
C MET A 17 -39.35 -5.88 26.71
N GLU A 18 -38.79 -4.93 27.46
CA GLU A 18 -38.96 -3.49 27.27
C GLU A 18 -38.74 -3.02 25.83
N PRO A 19 -37.69 -3.45 25.09
CA PRO A 19 -37.48 -3.01 23.70
C PRO A 19 -38.62 -3.39 22.76
N TYR A 20 -39.22 -4.57 22.98
CA TYR A 20 -40.35 -5.06 22.19
C TYR A 20 -41.66 -4.40 22.60
N VAL A 21 -41.83 -4.15 23.90
CA VAL A 21 -43.01 -3.48 24.44
C VAL A 21 -43.06 -2.03 23.96
N GLU A 22 -41.93 -1.31 23.97
CA GLU A 22 -41.82 0.05 23.42
C GLU A 22 -42.13 0.09 21.93
N LYS A 23 -41.55 -0.83 21.15
CA LYS A 23 -41.82 -0.99 19.71
C LYS A 23 -43.31 -1.16 19.43
N HIS A 24 -44.03 -1.87 20.30
CA HIS A 24 -45.49 -2.09 20.22
C HIS A 24 -46.31 -1.11 21.07
N LYS A 25 -45.74 0.05 21.44
CA LYS A 25 -46.42 1.14 22.17
C LYS A 25 -47.10 0.68 23.46
N GLY A 26 -46.44 -0.17 24.24
CA GLY A 26 -46.95 -0.71 25.49
C GLY A 26 -47.80 -1.97 25.37
N ASN A 27 -47.99 -2.52 24.16
CA ASN A 27 -48.81 -3.72 23.97
C ASN A 27 -47.99 -5.00 24.21
N PHE A 28 -48.05 -5.50 25.44
CA PHE A 28 -47.40 -6.76 25.84
C PHE A 28 -47.87 -7.98 25.03
N SER A 29 -49.14 -8.05 24.63
CA SER A 29 -49.63 -9.18 23.83
C SER A 29 -49.03 -9.20 22.41
N ALA A 30 -48.85 -8.02 21.81
CA ALA A 30 -48.19 -7.88 20.52
C ALA A 30 -46.67 -8.14 20.63
N ALA A 31 -46.03 -7.63 21.70
CA ALA A 31 -44.64 -7.92 22.00
C ALA A 31 -44.39 -9.42 22.23
N ILE A 32 -45.23 -10.09 23.04
CA ILE A 32 -45.15 -11.54 23.26
C ILE A 32 -45.41 -12.31 21.97
N ARG A 33 -46.35 -11.89 21.12
CA ARG A 33 -46.55 -12.54 19.82
C ARG A 33 -45.37 -12.36 18.90
N GLU A 34 -44.76 -11.17 18.82
CA GLU A 34 -43.52 -10.99 18.04
C GLU A 34 -42.38 -11.85 18.59
N ILE A 35 -42.20 -11.88 19.92
CA ILE A 35 -41.20 -12.73 20.57
C ILE A 35 -41.50 -14.20 20.27
N ILE A 36 -42.74 -14.67 20.41
CA ILE A 36 -43.14 -16.05 20.11
C ILE A 36 -43.06 -16.36 18.63
N ASP A 37 -43.32 -15.42 17.72
CA ASP A 37 -43.20 -15.64 16.27
C ASP A 37 -41.72 -15.73 15.87
N ARG A 38 -40.84 -14.91 16.48
CA ARG A 38 -39.39 -15.03 16.34
C ARG A 38 -38.87 -16.35 16.94
N THR A 39 -39.26 -16.66 18.17
CA THR A 39 -38.86 -17.90 18.89
C THR A 39 -39.51 -19.14 18.28
N GLY A 40 -40.69 -19.02 17.69
CA GLY A 40 -41.47 -20.03 17.00
C GLY A 40 -40.89 -20.36 15.63
N ASN A 41 -40.33 -19.35 14.95
CA ASN A 41 -39.47 -19.56 13.79
C ASN A 41 -38.17 -20.30 14.18
N HIS A 42 -37.61 -20.05 15.37
CA HIS A 42 -36.52 -20.87 15.91
C HIS A 42 -36.97 -22.30 16.30
N ASN A 43 -38.20 -22.50 16.77
CA ASN A 43 -38.78 -23.82 17.09
C ASN A 43 -39.26 -24.63 15.86
N SER A 44 -39.01 -24.17 14.63
CA SER A 44 -39.18 -24.98 13.41
C SER A 44 -38.16 -26.11 13.27
N LEU A 45 -37.32 -26.34 14.29
CA LEU A 45 -36.37 -27.45 14.45
C LEU A 45 -36.94 -28.87 14.28
N LYS A 46 -38.27 -29.06 14.20
CA LYS A 46 -38.85 -30.33 13.75
C LYS A 46 -38.71 -30.60 12.24
N ASN A 47 -38.27 -29.60 11.47
CA ASN A 47 -37.92 -29.70 10.06
C ASN A 47 -36.49 -29.23 9.80
N LEU A 48 -35.51 -29.61 10.64
CA LEU A 48 -34.13 -29.63 10.15
C LEU A 48 -34.09 -30.70 9.05
N SER A 49 -34.08 -30.27 7.79
CA SER A 49 -33.64 -31.14 6.70
C SER A 49 -32.20 -31.53 7.03
N VAL A 50 -32.00 -32.72 7.56
CA VAL A 50 -30.67 -33.26 7.88
C VAL A 50 -29.86 -33.20 6.59
N ILE A 51 -28.86 -32.33 6.55
CA ILE A 51 -27.93 -32.23 5.42
C ILE A 51 -26.87 -33.28 5.67
N ASP A 52 -26.60 -34.11 4.66
CA ASP A 52 -25.48 -35.05 4.72
C ASP A 52 -24.17 -34.31 5.02
N ASN A 53 -23.31 -34.91 5.85
CA ASN A 53 -22.04 -34.26 6.25
C ASN A 53 -21.15 -33.89 5.06
N SER A 54 -21.19 -34.65 3.97
CA SER A 54 -20.41 -34.36 2.76
C SER A 54 -20.98 -33.16 2.01
N LEU A 55 -22.32 -33.07 1.92
CA LEU A 55 -22.99 -31.90 1.33
C LEU A 55 -22.74 -30.65 2.16
N PHE A 56 -22.81 -30.75 3.49
CA PHE A 56 -22.55 -29.63 4.37
C PHE A 56 -21.09 -29.18 4.28
N LYS A 57 -20.14 -30.13 4.26
CA LYS A 57 -18.72 -29.86 4.02
C LYS A 57 -18.50 -29.12 2.70
N TRP A 58 -19.09 -29.61 1.60
CA TRP A 58 -18.99 -28.94 0.31
C TRP A 58 -19.55 -27.51 0.36
N MET A 59 -20.72 -27.30 0.99
CA MET A 59 -21.27 -25.95 1.15
C MET A 59 -20.33 -25.02 1.91
N LEU A 60 -19.69 -25.50 2.97
CA LEU A 60 -18.71 -24.72 3.75
C LEU A 60 -17.47 -24.38 2.92
N ASP A 61 -17.01 -25.30 2.07
CA ASP A 61 -15.88 -25.07 1.18
C ASP A 61 -16.21 -24.03 0.09
N GLU A 62 -17.42 -24.04 -0.46
CA GLU A 62 -17.85 -23.07 -1.50
C GLU A 62 -18.07 -21.65 -0.96
N ILE A 63 -18.38 -21.49 0.33
CA ILE A 63 -18.55 -20.18 0.98
C ILE A 63 -17.28 -19.68 1.67
N ASP A 64 -16.18 -20.43 1.58
CA ASP A 64 -14.92 -20.05 2.21
C ASP A 64 -14.43 -18.70 1.66
N GLY A 65 -13.96 -17.84 2.57
CA GLY A 65 -13.55 -16.47 2.25
C GLY A 65 -14.71 -15.49 1.95
N MET A 66 -15.97 -15.88 2.21
CA MET A 66 -17.11 -14.96 2.19
C MET A 66 -17.58 -14.59 3.60
N LEU A 67 -17.87 -13.32 3.82
CA LEU A 67 -18.60 -12.88 5.01
C LEU A 67 -20.08 -13.21 4.89
N ILE A 68 -20.72 -13.38 6.05
CA ILE A 68 -22.13 -13.74 6.14
C ILE A 68 -22.97 -12.48 5.90
N PRO A 69 -24.04 -12.54 5.08
CA PRO A 69 -24.95 -11.41 4.92
C PRO A 69 -25.52 -10.94 6.26
N ASP A 70 -25.62 -9.63 6.46
CA ASP A 70 -26.02 -8.99 7.73
C ASP A 70 -27.35 -9.55 8.26
N ASN A 71 -28.35 -9.69 7.38
CA ASN A 71 -29.65 -10.24 7.74
C ASN A 71 -29.59 -11.69 8.24
N VAL A 72 -28.64 -12.49 7.72
CA VAL A 72 -28.43 -13.88 8.15
C VAL A 72 -27.67 -13.93 9.47
N LEU A 73 -26.71 -13.02 9.67
CA LEU A 73 -25.98 -12.91 10.92
C LEU A 73 -26.89 -12.45 12.07
N ASP A 74 -27.77 -11.48 11.83
CA ASP A 74 -28.72 -10.96 12.81
C ASP A 74 -29.80 -11.99 13.17
N GLU A 75 -30.18 -12.87 12.24
CA GLU A 75 -31.04 -14.04 12.50
C GLU A 75 -30.28 -15.12 13.29
N LEU A 76 -28.95 -15.21 13.09
CA LEU A 76 -28.12 -16.15 13.82
C LEU A 76 -27.89 -15.69 15.28
N ILE A 77 -27.66 -14.41 15.45
CA ILE A 77 -27.23 -13.80 16.70
C ILE A 77 -28.01 -12.49 16.84
N ASP A 78 -29.14 -12.50 17.57
CA ASP A 78 -29.94 -11.29 17.75
C ASP A 78 -29.19 -10.31 18.67
N PRO A 79 -28.70 -9.17 18.15
CA PRO A 79 -27.92 -8.22 18.93
C PRO A 79 -28.74 -7.56 20.05
N ASN A 80 -30.08 -7.60 19.98
CA ASN A 80 -30.94 -7.04 21.04
C ASN A 80 -31.09 -7.99 22.23
N LEU A 81 -30.88 -9.28 22.04
CA LEU A 81 -30.97 -10.30 23.09
C LEU A 81 -29.61 -10.58 23.74
N ILE A 82 -28.52 -10.39 22.98
CA ILE A 82 -27.16 -10.63 23.43
C ILE A 82 -26.49 -9.32 23.80
N ASN A 83 -26.69 -8.92 25.06
CA ASN A 83 -26.13 -7.69 25.62
C ASN A 83 -24.79 -7.87 26.35
N SER A 84 -24.21 -9.08 26.33
CA SER A 84 -22.92 -9.35 26.94
C SER A 84 -22.17 -10.51 26.27
N ILE A 85 -20.84 -10.52 26.40
CA ILE A 85 -19.96 -11.52 25.78
C ILE A 85 -20.18 -12.90 26.38
N GLY A 86 -20.41 -12.99 27.69
CA GLY A 86 -20.74 -14.26 28.35
C GLY A 86 -22.04 -14.89 27.80
N LYS A 87 -23.07 -14.08 27.56
CA LYS A 87 -24.31 -14.56 26.92
C LYS A 87 -24.11 -14.97 25.46
N LEU A 88 -23.21 -14.29 24.75
CA LEU A 88 -22.84 -14.67 23.38
C LEU A 88 -22.23 -16.07 23.35
N GLU A 89 -21.27 -16.35 24.24
CA GLU A 89 -20.64 -17.66 24.37
C GLU A 89 -21.66 -18.75 24.68
N GLU A 90 -22.53 -18.53 25.67
CA GLU A 90 -23.56 -19.49 26.06
C GLU A 90 -24.56 -19.76 24.93
N SER A 91 -25.06 -18.70 24.29
CA SER A 91 -26.03 -18.79 23.20
C SER A 91 -25.49 -19.59 22.00
N LEU A 92 -24.26 -19.29 21.57
CA LEU A 92 -23.65 -19.96 20.43
C LEU A 92 -23.26 -21.41 20.74
N ASN A 93 -22.74 -21.70 21.94
CA ASN A 93 -22.45 -23.07 22.35
C ASN A 93 -23.71 -23.93 22.44
N ASN A 94 -24.82 -23.38 22.96
CA ASN A 94 -26.10 -24.08 22.97
C ASN A 94 -26.59 -24.32 21.53
N ARG A 95 -26.51 -23.32 20.66
CA ARG A 95 -26.91 -23.45 19.26
C ARG A 95 -26.09 -24.47 18.48
N PHE A 96 -24.76 -24.47 18.62
CA PHE A 96 -23.91 -25.46 17.95
C PHE A 96 -24.08 -26.87 18.50
N ARG A 97 -24.48 -27.02 19.77
CA ARG A 97 -24.88 -28.30 20.36
C ARG A 97 -26.19 -28.79 19.77
N GLU A 98 -27.20 -27.93 19.65
CA GLU A 98 -28.50 -28.26 19.01
C GLU A 98 -28.35 -28.67 17.55
N LEU A 99 -27.42 -28.04 16.83
CA LEU A 99 -27.11 -28.39 15.45
C LEU A 99 -26.18 -29.62 15.32
N GLU A 100 -25.71 -30.18 16.43
CA GLU A 100 -24.75 -31.30 16.46
C GLU A 100 -23.47 -31.02 15.66
N TRP A 101 -23.02 -29.76 15.65
CA TRP A 101 -21.83 -29.37 14.88
C TRP A 101 -20.53 -29.85 15.51
N GLY A 102 -20.54 -30.21 16.80
CA GLY A 102 -19.36 -30.63 17.54
C GLY A 102 -18.35 -29.50 17.71
N ILE A 103 -18.85 -28.27 17.88
CA ILE A 103 -18.05 -27.07 18.13
C ILE A 103 -18.17 -26.67 19.58
N ASN A 104 -17.05 -26.29 20.21
CA ASN A 104 -17.03 -25.67 21.52
C ASN A 104 -16.27 -24.34 21.45
N ILE A 105 -16.89 -23.27 21.93
CA ILE A 105 -16.33 -21.92 21.97
C ILE A 105 -15.98 -21.58 23.41
N SER A 106 -14.86 -20.89 23.61
CA SER A 106 -14.53 -20.21 24.86
C SER A 106 -14.05 -18.79 24.55
N LEU A 107 -14.60 -17.80 25.25
CA LEU A 107 -14.22 -16.40 25.10
C LEU A 107 -13.52 -15.92 26.38
N LYS A 108 -12.34 -15.30 26.23
CA LYS A 108 -11.67 -14.57 27.31
C LYS A 108 -11.65 -13.09 26.95
N TYR A 109 -12.06 -12.24 27.87
CA TYR A 109 -12.23 -10.82 27.60
C TYR A 109 -11.99 -9.99 28.86
N ASP A 110 -11.61 -8.73 28.67
CA ASP A 110 -11.35 -7.77 29.73
C ASP A 110 -12.63 -7.14 30.31
N ASN A 111 -13.68 -7.00 29.49
CA ASN A 111 -14.97 -6.44 29.89
C ASN A 111 -16.14 -7.16 29.20
N ASP A 112 -17.18 -7.51 29.96
CA ASP A 112 -18.32 -8.31 29.46
C ASP A 112 -19.27 -7.53 28.54
N ILE A 113 -19.25 -6.21 28.57
CA ILE A 113 -20.19 -5.36 27.83
C ILE A 113 -19.48 -4.64 26.68
N ASN A 114 -18.33 -4.03 26.95
CA ASN A 114 -17.53 -3.29 25.97
C ASN A 114 -16.07 -3.75 26.04
N PRO A 115 -15.75 -4.95 25.56
CA PRO A 115 -14.39 -5.47 25.59
C PRO A 115 -13.44 -4.60 24.75
N SER A 116 -12.22 -4.41 25.24
CA SER A 116 -11.10 -3.84 24.48
C SER A 116 -10.15 -4.92 23.98
N ASP A 117 -10.15 -6.09 24.63
CA ASP A 117 -9.34 -7.25 24.25
C ASP A 117 -10.16 -8.52 24.39
N VAL A 118 -10.18 -9.35 23.34
CA VAL A 118 -10.90 -10.62 23.31
C VAL A 118 -10.02 -11.71 22.71
N LEU A 119 -9.88 -12.83 23.41
CA LEU A 119 -9.36 -14.07 22.87
C LEU A 119 -10.51 -15.05 22.67
N ILE A 120 -10.71 -15.46 21.43
CA ILE A 120 -11.69 -16.48 21.03
C ILE A 120 -10.93 -17.78 20.84
N GLU A 121 -11.35 -18.85 21.52
CA GLU A 121 -10.86 -20.21 21.28
C GLU A 121 -12.03 -21.09 20.79
N ILE A 122 -11.86 -21.74 19.63
CA ILE A 122 -12.89 -22.57 19.00
C ILE A 122 -12.31 -23.97 18.76
N LEU A 123 -12.96 -24.99 19.30
CA LEU A 123 -12.57 -26.40 19.18
C LEU A 123 -13.58 -27.16 18.32
N GLY A 124 -13.12 -28.05 17.45
CA GLY A 124 -13.98 -28.87 16.59
C GLY A 124 -13.32 -29.29 15.27
N SER A 125 -14.13 -29.74 14.31
CA SER A 125 -13.64 -30.10 12.97
C SER A 125 -13.24 -28.87 12.14
N SER A 126 -12.10 -28.92 11.46
CA SER A 126 -11.44 -27.78 10.78
C SER A 126 -12.37 -26.85 9.97
N GLN A 127 -13.23 -27.38 9.10
CA GLN A 127 -14.10 -26.54 8.25
C GLN A 127 -15.22 -25.85 9.05
N LYS A 128 -15.85 -26.59 9.97
CA LYS A 128 -16.92 -26.05 10.81
C LYS A 128 -16.39 -24.96 11.75
N ILE A 129 -15.20 -25.15 12.33
CA ILE A 129 -14.59 -24.14 13.20
C ILE A 129 -14.14 -22.90 12.44
N LYS A 130 -13.73 -23.03 11.17
CA LYS A 130 -13.42 -21.86 10.32
C LYS A 130 -14.67 -21.03 10.03
N PHE A 131 -15.80 -21.69 9.78
CA PHE A 131 -17.07 -21.00 9.60
C PHE A 131 -17.56 -20.33 10.90
N ALA A 132 -17.47 -21.02 12.04
CA ALA A 132 -17.79 -20.44 13.35
C ALA A 132 -16.86 -19.26 13.71
N ALA A 133 -15.58 -19.35 13.36
CA ALA A 133 -14.62 -18.25 13.50
C ALA A 133 -15.08 -17.01 12.72
N CYS A 134 -15.48 -17.18 11.46
CA CYS A 134 -16.02 -16.09 10.65
C CYS A 134 -17.27 -15.45 11.29
N ILE A 135 -18.24 -16.27 11.73
CA ILE A 135 -19.45 -15.80 12.42
C ILE A 135 -19.10 -14.90 13.61
N LEU A 136 -18.26 -15.44 14.50
CA LEU A 136 -17.90 -14.79 15.76
C LEU A 136 -17.12 -13.51 15.51
N SER A 137 -16.06 -13.57 14.71
CA SER A 137 -15.25 -12.39 14.38
C SER A 137 -16.08 -11.31 13.70
N GLN A 138 -16.95 -11.67 12.77
CA GLN A 138 -17.83 -10.72 12.10
C GLN A 138 -18.82 -10.06 13.07
N TYR A 139 -19.44 -10.84 13.97
CA TYR A 139 -20.34 -10.30 14.98
C TYR A 139 -19.60 -9.35 15.94
N MET A 140 -18.43 -9.74 16.44
CA MET A 140 -17.63 -8.94 17.37
C MET A 140 -17.21 -7.61 16.74
N VAL A 141 -16.63 -7.67 15.54
CA VAL A 141 -16.19 -6.46 14.82
C VAL A 141 -17.38 -5.52 14.62
N LYS A 142 -18.51 -6.00 14.10
CA LYS A 142 -19.68 -5.17 13.80
C LYS A 142 -20.31 -4.52 15.03
N ASN A 143 -20.55 -5.28 16.09
CA ASN A 143 -21.19 -4.75 17.30
C ASN A 143 -20.28 -3.82 18.10
N SER A 144 -18.96 -3.94 17.90
CA SER A 144 -17.97 -3.09 18.57
C SER A 144 -17.81 -1.69 17.92
N LEU A 145 -18.23 -1.50 16.65
CA LEU A 145 -18.01 -0.26 15.89
C LEU A 145 -18.64 1.00 16.51
N GLY A 146 -19.69 0.85 17.33
CA GLY A 146 -20.36 1.95 18.01
C GLY A 146 -19.59 2.49 19.23
N ASN A 147 -18.81 1.63 19.89
CA ASN A 147 -18.19 1.90 21.18
C ASN A 147 -16.67 1.74 21.10
N THR A 148 -16.19 0.49 21.21
CA THR A 148 -14.77 0.12 21.24
C THR A 148 -14.46 -0.77 20.03
N PRO A 149 -14.18 -0.22 18.83
CA PRO A 149 -13.94 -1.04 17.64
C PRO A 149 -12.83 -2.06 17.88
N LEU A 150 -13.09 -3.31 17.52
CA LEU A 150 -12.16 -4.44 17.66
C LEU A 150 -11.60 -4.83 16.29
N GLU A 151 -10.28 -4.93 16.20
CA GLU A 151 -9.54 -5.44 15.04
C GLU A 151 -9.05 -6.86 15.31
N ILE A 152 -9.06 -7.70 14.28
CA ILE A 152 -8.46 -9.04 14.33
C ILE A 152 -6.95 -8.89 14.21
N ARG A 153 -6.21 -9.18 15.30
CA ARG A 153 -4.75 -9.10 15.35
C ARG A 153 -4.07 -10.34 14.83
N SER A 154 -4.62 -11.50 15.18
CA SER A 154 -4.00 -12.77 14.83
C SER A 154 -5.04 -13.89 14.76
N ILE A 155 -4.77 -14.87 13.91
CA ILE A 155 -5.52 -16.11 13.82
C ILE A 155 -4.52 -17.25 13.84
N TYR A 156 -4.62 -18.12 14.85
CA TYR A 156 -3.83 -19.34 14.95
C TYR A 156 -4.74 -20.54 14.69
N ASN A 157 -4.39 -21.36 13.71
CA ASN A 157 -5.13 -22.58 13.40
C ASN A 157 -4.20 -23.79 13.62
N GLN A 158 -4.54 -24.64 14.58
CA GLN A 158 -3.77 -25.84 14.90
C GLN A 158 -4.71 -26.98 15.33
N ASP A 159 -4.57 -28.14 14.70
CA ASP A 159 -5.14 -29.44 15.12
C ASP A 159 -6.55 -29.38 15.73
N GLY A 160 -7.53 -28.90 14.96
CA GLY A 160 -8.92 -28.83 15.40
C GLY A 160 -9.23 -27.70 16.40
N CYS A 161 -8.33 -26.73 16.52
CA CYS A 161 -8.48 -25.51 17.29
C CYS A 161 -8.18 -24.27 16.43
N ILE A 162 -9.05 -23.26 16.49
CA ILE A 162 -8.78 -21.91 16.01
C ILE A 162 -8.76 -20.97 17.21
N LYS A 163 -7.71 -20.16 17.30
CA LYS A 163 -7.60 -19.05 18.25
C LYS A 163 -7.57 -17.72 17.52
N ILE A 164 -8.34 -16.75 17.99
CA ILE A 164 -8.45 -15.44 17.37
C ILE A 164 -8.24 -14.40 18.45
N GLU A 165 -7.26 -13.52 18.25
CA GLU A 165 -7.02 -12.38 19.13
C GLU A 165 -7.63 -11.14 18.48
N LEU A 166 -8.54 -10.50 19.19
CA LEU A 166 -9.07 -9.20 18.84
C LEU A 166 -8.63 -8.17 19.87
N SER A 167 -8.23 -7.00 19.42
CA SER A 167 -7.95 -5.89 20.30
C SER A 167 -8.42 -4.56 19.72
N ARG A 168 -8.54 -3.57 20.61
CA ARG A 168 -9.05 -2.25 20.27
C ARG A 168 -8.27 -1.61 19.11
N SER A 169 -9.01 -1.00 18.20
CA SER A 169 -8.51 -0.29 17.02
C SER A 169 -9.42 0.90 16.67
N ASP A 170 -9.18 1.50 15.51
CA ASP A 170 -10.18 2.34 14.86
C ASP A 170 -11.18 1.52 14.01
N LYS A 171 -12.25 2.19 13.57
CA LYS A 171 -13.34 1.55 12.80
C LYS A 171 -12.88 1.01 11.45
N LYS A 172 -11.90 1.65 10.83
CA LYS A 172 -11.42 1.28 9.50
C LYS A 172 -10.59 0.01 9.61
N ASP A 173 -9.62 -0.01 10.51
CA ASP A 173 -8.75 -1.17 10.76
C ASP A 173 -9.57 -2.38 11.22
N ALA A 174 -10.62 -2.16 12.01
CA ALA A 174 -11.57 -3.21 12.40
C ALA A 174 -12.24 -3.88 11.19
N ILE A 175 -12.75 -3.09 10.23
CA ILE A 175 -13.43 -3.61 9.03
C ILE A 175 -12.42 -4.23 8.05
N ASP A 176 -11.26 -3.59 7.87
CA ASP A 176 -10.20 -4.04 6.96
C ASP A 176 -9.59 -5.37 7.45
N SER A 177 -9.40 -5.54 8.77
CA SER A 177 -8.94 -6.81 9.35
C SER A 177 -9.95 -7.96 9.19
N LEU A 178 -11.26 -7.68 9.33
CA LEU A 178 -12.30 -8.67 9.07
C LEU A 178 -12.30 -9.13 7.61
N THR A 179 -12.21 -8.16 6.69
CA THR A 179 -12.25 -8.44 5.25
C THR A 179 -11.01 -9.19 4.79
N SER A 180 -9.82 -8.83 5.30
CA SER A 180 -8.57 -9.50 4.93
C SER A 180 -8.48 -10.94 5.44
N ASN A 181 -9.04 -11.24 6.62
CA ASN A 181 -8.98 -12.59 7.20
C ASN A 181 -10.11 -13.53 6.74
N PHE A 182 -11.34 -13.02 6.59
CA PHE A 182 -12.51 -13.85 6.31
C PHE A 182 -13.32 -13.44 5.08
N GLY A 183 -13.10 -12.24 4.52
CA GLY A 183 -13.92 -11.65 3.46
C GLY A 183 -13.22 -11.48 2.10
N GLY A 184 -12.06 -12.12 1.88
CA GLY A 184 -11.24 -11.90 0.69
C GLY A 184 -11.93 -12.15 -0.64
N MET A 185 -13.00 -12.97 -0.67
CA MET A 185 -13.77 -13.25 -1.89
C MET A 185 -15.03 -12.39 -2.05
N ASN A 186 -15.39 -11.56 -1.06
CA ASN A 186 -16.62 -10.77 -1.09
C ASN A 186 -16.70 -9.86 -2.31
N GLU A 187 -15.64 -9.09 -2.56
CA GLU A 187 -15.61 -8.14 -3.67
C GLU A 187 -15.63 -8.86 -5.02
N VAL A 188 -14.85 -9.95 -5.15
CA VAL A 188 -14.77 -10.76 -6.38
C VAL A 188 -16.14 -11.37 -6.71
N ILE A 189 -16.79 -11.98 -5.72
CA ILE A 189 -18.08 -12.64 -5.91
C ILE A 189 -19.20 -11.62 -6.11
N GLY A 190 -19.13 -10.47 -5.42
CA GLY A 190 -19.99 -9.33 -5.68
C GLY A 190 -19.85 -8.84 -7.13
N ALA A 191 -18.62 -8.69 -7.63
CA ALA A 191 -18.34 -8.29 -9.01
C ALA A 191 -18.89 -9.32 -10.02
N ILE A 192 -18.68 -10.62 -9.78
CA ILE A 192 -19.21 -11.70 -10.64
C ILE A 192 -20.73 -11.70 -10.66
N LYS A 193 -21.38 -11.64 -9.48
CA LYS A 193 -22.84 -11.62 -9.34
C LYS A 193 -23.47 -10.36 -9.92
N SER A 194 -22.78 -9.22 -9.90
CA SER A 194 -23.30 -7.97 -10.47
C SER A 194 -23.39 -7.99 -12.00
N ARG A 195 -22.52 -8.74 -12.69
CA ARG A 195 -22.45 -8.81 -14.16
C ARG A 195 -22.16 -10.23 -14.65
N PRO A 196 -23.08 -11.19 -14.41
CA PRO A 196 -22.80 -12.61 -14.61
C PRO A 196 -22.53 -12.96 -16.08
N ASN A 197 -23.26 -12.35 -17.02
CA ASN A 197 -23.08 -12.62 -18.45
C ASN A 197 -21.70 -12.18 -18.95
N PHE A 198 -21.22 -11.03 -18.48
CA PHE A 198 -19.90 -10.52 -18.83
C PHE A 198 -18.80 -11.47 -18.33
N TRP A 199 -18.82 -11.80 -17.03
CA TRP A 199 -17.80 -12.65 -16.44
C TRP A 199 -17.83 -14.08 -17.00
N LYS A 200 -19.01 -14.64 -17.26
CA LYS A 200 -19.13 -15.93 -17.98
C LYS A 200 -18.46 -15.88 -19.35
N ALA A 201 -18.69 -14.81 -20.13
CA ALA A 201 -18.08 -14.66 -21.44
C ALA A 201 -16.56 -14.53 -21.36
N VAL A 202 -16.04 -13.72 -20.42
CA VAL A 202 -14.60 -13.54 -20.20
C VAL A 202 -13.93 -14.85 -19.78
N VAL A 203 -14.47 -15.54 -18.78
CA VAL A 203 -13.94 -16.83 -18.29
C VAL A 203 -13.97 -17.88 -19.41
N ASN A 204 -15.08 -18.01 -20.14
CA ASN A 204 -15.17 -18.94 -21.26
C ASN A 204 -14.17 -18.59 -22.36
N GLY A 205 -13.95 -17.31 -22.66
CA GLY A 205 -12.95 -16.87 -23.64
C GLY A 205 -11.52 -17.29 -23.26
N HIS A 206 -11.13 -17.12 -21.99
CA HIS A 206 -9.85 -17.61 -21.49
C HIS A 206 -9.76 -19.14 -21.52
N LEU A 207 -10.81 -19.87 -21.12
CA LEU A 207 -10.82 -21.34 -21.15
C LEU A 207 -10.68 -21.89 -22.57
N LEU A 208 -11.46 -21.38 -23.53
CA LEU A 208 -11.43 -21.81 -24.93
C LEU A 208 -10.10 -21.52 -25.62
N SER A 209 -9.39 -20.47 -25.19
CA SER A 209 -8.06 -20.13 -25.69
C SER A 209 -6.92 -20.86 -24.97
N ASN A 210 -7.23 -21.75 -24.02
CA ASN A 210 -6.24 -22.36 -23.12
C ASN A 210 -5.35 -21.29 -22.46
N TYR A 211 -5.98 -20.21 -21.99
CA TYR A 211 -5.34 -19.05 -21.38
C TYR A 211 -4.29 -18.34 -22.25
N ASN A 212 -4.40 -18.45 -23.58
CA ASN A 212 -3.57 -17.68 -24.55
C ASN A 212 -4.19 -16.34 -24.97
N MET A 213 -5.22 -15.87 -24.25
CA MET A 213 -5.81 -14.54 -24.45
C MET A 213 -5.14 -13.53 -23.52
N VAL A 214 -4.79 -12.36 -24.06
CA VAL A 214 -4.24 -11.22 -23.32
C VAL A 214 -5.39 -10.28 -22.89
N THR A 215 -5.44 -9.93 -21.61
CA THR A 215 -6.47 -9.05 -21.03
C THR A 215 -5.80 -7.79 -20.48
N VAL A 216 -5.95 -6.67 -21.19
CA VAL A 216 -5.27 -5.40 -20.88
C VAL A 216 -6.26 -4.24 -20.79
N HIS A 217 -5.83 -3.16 -20.14
CA HIS A 217 -6.60 -1.92 -20.09
C HIS A 217 -6.82 -1.34 -21.49
N ARG A 218 -7.94 -0.64 -21.70
CA ARG A 218 -8.29 -0.06 -23.01
C ARG A 218 -7.18 0.85 -23.57
N ASN A 219 -6.60 1.71 -22.74
CA ASN A 219 -5.55 2.62 -23.18
C ASN A 219 -4.29 1.88 -23.64
N TYR A 220 -3.95 0.76 -22.99
CA TYR A 220 -2.83 -0.10 -23.42
C TYR A 220 -3.10 -0.64 -24.83
N PHE A 221 -4.34 -1.08 -25.09
CA PHE A 221 -4.75 -1.54 -26.42
C PHE A 221 -4.78 -0.40 -27.46
N GLU A 222 -5.23 0.79 -27.09
CA GLU A 222 -5.22 1.98 -27.96
C GLU A 222 -3.80 2.39 -28.37
N ASP A 223 -2.85 2.38 -27.44
CA ASP A 223 -1.44 2.67 -27.75
C ASP A 223 -0.85 1.65 -28.72
N LEU A 224 -1.17 0.36 -28.53
CA LEU A 224 -0.77 -0.69 -29.47
C LEU A 224 -1.33 -0.45 -30.89
N LEU A 225 -2.61 -0.09 -31.00
CA LEU A 225 -3.24 0.23 -32.28
C LEU A 225 -2.65 1.49 -32.94
N ALA A 226 -2.23 2.46 -32.13
CA ALA A 226 -1.55 3.67 -32.60
C ALA A 226 -0.07 3.44 -32.96
N GLY A 227 0.46 2.22 -32.81
CA GLY A 227 1.86 1.90 -33.04
C GLY A 227 2.82 2.50 -32.00
N LYS A 228 2.28 3.00 -30.87
CA LYS A 228 3.06 3.51 -29.75
C LYS A 228 3.53 2.35 -28.87
N ILE A 229 4.48 2.63 -27.99
CA ILE A 229 4.90 1.69 -26.95
C ILE A 229 3.94 1.88 -25.79
N PRO A 230 3.08 0.90 -25.48
CA PRO A 230 2.11 1.05 -24.42
C PRO A 230 2.85 1.09 -23.09
N MET A 231 2.47 2.05 -22.25
CA MET A 231 2.98 2.16 -20.90
C MET A 231 1.97 1.45 -19.99
N GLY A 232 2.37 0.35 -19.34
CA GLY A 232 1.50 -0.48 -18.48
C GLY A 232 1.07 0.20 -17.17
N GLU A 233 1.10 1.53 -17.15
CA GLU A 233 1.15 2.35 -15.94
C GLU A 233 -0.17 2.37 -15.19
N ILE A 234 -1.28 2.50 -15.92
CA ILE A 234 -2.61 2.71 -15.32
C ILE A 234 -3.00 1.56 -14.39
N THR A 235 -2.76 0.31 -14.79
CA THR A 235 -3.09 -0.85 -13.95
C THR A 235 -2.18 -0.91 -12.72
N ILE A 236 -0.89 -0.62 -12.89
CA ILE A 236 0.08 -0.63 -11.79
C ILE A 236 -0.23 0.50 -10.78
N GLU A 237 -0.49 1.72 -11.25
CA GLU A 237 -0.86 2.87 -10.40
C GLU A 237 -2.19 2.63 -9.68
N ALA A 238 -3.16 2.03 -10.35
CA ALA A 238 -4.46 1.70 -9.74
C ALA A 238 -4.31 0.67 -8.61
N LEU A 239 -3.45 -0.34 -8.78
CA LEU A 239 -3.14 -1.33 -7.74
C LEU A 239 -2.33 -0.71 -6.59
N ALA A 240 -1.32 0.11 -6.91
CA ALA A 240 -0.45 0.75 -5.93
C ALA A 240 -1.13 1.91 -5.17
N LYS A 241 -2.22 2.47 -5.73
CA LYS A 241 -2.92 3.68 -5.26
C LYS A 241 -2.01 4.91 -5.14
N LYS A 242 -0.95 4.96 -5.93
CA LYS A 242 0.03 6.06 -5.98
C LYS A 242 0.68 6.14 -7.37
N PRO A 243 1.20 7.32 -7.76
CA PRO A 243 1.91 7.49 -9.03
C PRO A 243 3.15 6.60 -9.11
N ILE A 244 3.52 6.19 -10.33
CA ILE A 244 4.68 5.30 -10.53
C ILE A 244 5.97 5.82 -9.91
N GLN A 245 6.20 7.12 -9.91
CA GLN A 245 7.43 7.72 -9.34
C GLN A 245 7.52 7.55 -7.81
N GLU A 246 6.42 7.24 -7.14
CA GLU A 246 6.34 7.06 -5.68
C GLU A 246 6.37 5.58 -5.26
N ILE A 247 6.34 4.65 -6.22
CA ILE A 247 6.37 3.21 -5.95
C ILE A 247 7.82 2.78 -5.68
N MET A 248 8.08 2.15 -4.53
CA MET A 248 9.41 1.60 -4.23
C MET A 248 9.74 0.46 -5.19
N LEU A 249 11.02 0.30 -5.58
CA LEU A 249 11.42 -0.72 -6.56
C LEU A 249 10.91 -2.13 -6.21
N VAL A 250 11.07 -2.57 -4.97
CA VAL A 250 10.62 -3.91 -4.53
C VAL A 250 9.12 -4.11 -4.76
N GLU A 251 8.32 -3.09 -4.47
CA GLU A 251 6.87 -3.10 -4.71
C GLU A 251 6.57 -3.05 -6.22
N MET A 252 7.29 -2.22 -6.97
CA MET A 252 7.15 -2.10 -8.42
C MET A 252 7.41 -3.43 -9.13
N LEU A 253 8.48 -4.14 -8.74
CA LEU A 253 8.81 -5.45 -9.30
C LEU A 253 7.69 -6.46 -9.02
N SER A 254 7.16 -6.49 -7.80
CA SER A 254 6.02 -7.34 -7.43
C SER A 254 4.78 -7.02 -8.26
N LEU A 255 4.46 -5.74 -8.45
CA LEU A 255 3.33 -5.28 -9.26
C LEU A 255 3.51 -5.62 -10.75
N ILE A 256 4.72 -5.47 -11.30
CA ILE A 256 5.02 -5.89 -12.67
C ILE A 256 4.75 -7.39 -12.82
N LYS A 257 5.25 -8.21 -11.89
CA LYS A 257 4.98 -9.66 -11.90
C LYS A 257 3.48 -9.95 -11.87
N GLU A 258 2.76 -9.37 -10.92
CA GLU A 258 1.31 -9.56 -10.77
C GLU A 258 0.55 -9.14 -12.04
N VAL A 259 0.78 -7.92 -12.54
CA VAL A 259 0.06 -7.38 -13.69
C VAL A 259 0.38 -8.14 -14.97
N TYR A 260 1.64 -8.47 -15.24
CA TYR A 260 2.02 -9.12 -16.50
C TYR A 260 1.59 -10.60 -16.54
N GLU A 261 1.61 -11.30 -15.41
CA GLU A 261 1.12 -12.69 -15.32
C GLU A 261 -0.42 -12.75 -15.38
N THR A 262 -1.12 -11.88 -14.64
CA THR A 262 -2.60 -11.86 -14.61
C THR A 262 -3.22 -11.39 -15.92
N SER A 263 -2.60 -10.42 -16.60
CA SER A 263 -3.00 -9.96 -17.94
C SER A 263 -2.63 -10.95 -19.05
N ARG A 264 -1.83 -11.99 -18.74
CA ARG A 264 -1.26 -12.95 -19.71
C ARG A 264 -0.37 -12.28 -20.78
N VAL A 265 0.09 -11.05 -20.54
CA VAL A 265 1.13 -10.42 -21.37
C VAL A 265 2.43 -11.20 -21.28
N ALA A 266 2.73 -11.79 -20.11
CA ALA A 266 3.79 -12.75 -19.92
C ALA A 266 3.22 -14.09 -19.44
N ASP A 267 3.90 -15.18 -19.77
CA ASP A 267 3.55 -16.51 -19.25
C ASP A 267 3.98 -16.66 -17.80
N ARG A 268 5.14 -16.09 -17.47
CA ARG A 268 5.74 -16.11 -16.14
C ARG A 268 6.74 -14.98 -16.01
N VAL A 269 6.83 -14.39 -14.82
CA VAL A 269 7.83 -13.40 -14.44
C VAL A 269 8.53 -13.88 -13.18
N GLU A 270 9.85 -14.02 -13.26
CA GLU A 270 10.72 -14.31 -12.13
C GLU A 270 11.46 -13.03 -11.73
N ILE A 271 11.54 -12.79 -10.43
CA ILE A 271 12.29 -11.67 -9.85
C ILE A 271 13.46 -12.28 -9.08
N ASP A 272 14.68 -11.99 -9.51
CA ASP A 272 15.90 -12.36 -8.80
C ASP A 272 16.57 -11.09 -8.27
N ARG A 273 16.36 -10.83 -6.98
CA ARG A 273 16.73 -9.58 -6.31
C ARG A 273 16.09 -8.37 -7.00
N GLU A 274 16.86 -7.67 -7.84
CA GLU A 274 16.42 -6.50 -8.59
C GLU A 274 16.31 -6.82 -10.09
N ASN A 275 16.64 -8.04 -10.52
CA ASN A 275 16.55 -8.43 -11.93
C ASN A 275 15.17 -9.03 -12.24
N ILE A 276 14.73 -8.83 -13.48
CA ILE A 276 13.47 -9.38 -13.99
C ILE A 276 13.78 -10.37 -15.10
N ILE A 277 13.18 -11.54 -15.03
CA ILE A 277 13.19 -12.53 -16.11
C ILE A 277 11.74 -12.78 -16.51
N LEU A 278 11.38 -12.30 -17.70
CA LEU A 278 10.05 -12.45 -18.26
C LEU A 278 10.04 -13.56 -19.31
N PHE A 279 9.26 -14.59 -19.09
CA PHE A 279 9.05 -15.71 -20.01
C PHE A 279 7.81 -15.45 -20.86
N HIS A 280 7.92 -15.72 -22.16
CA HIS A 280 6.82 -15.53 -23.11
C HIS A 280 6.87 -16.54 -24.26
N ASN A 281 5.72 -16.77 -24.88
CA ASN A 281 5.58 -17.60 -26.08
C ASN A 281 5.35 -16.81 -27.39
N TYR A 282 5.63 -15.49 -27.41
CA TYR A 282 5.56 -14.69 -28.63
C TYR A 282 6.53 -15.17 -29.70
N ARG A 283 6.07 -15.21 -30.96
CA ARG A 283 6.87 -15.65 -32.12
C ARG A 283 7.40 -14.51 -32.98
N ASN A 284 6.81 -13.32 -32.86
CA ASN A 284 7.18 -12.16 -33.67
C ASN A 284 8.24 -11.33 -32.95
N ASN A 285 9.44 -11.26 -33.52
CA ASN A 285 10.56 -10.49 -32.95
C ASN A 285 10.23 -9.01 -32.74
N GLU A 286 9.43 -8.38 -33.61
CA GLU A 286 9.03 -6.98 -33.42
C GLU A 286 8.17 -6.80 -32.16
N VAL A 287 7.31 -7.78 -31.86
CA VAL A 287 6.49 -7.79 -30.65
C VAL A 287 7.37 -7.99 -29.42
N ILE A 288 8.35 -8.90 -29.47
CA ILE A 288 9.30 -9.14 -28.39
C ILE A 288 10.09 -7.85 -28.09
N GLU A 289 10.57 -7.16 -29.13
CA GLU A 289 11.31 -5.91 -28.98
C GLU A 289 10.44 -4.77 -28.44
N LYS A 290 9.18 -4.67 -28.86
CA LYS A 290 8.22 -3.69 -28.32
C LYS A 290 7.90 -3.98 -26.85
N LEU A 291 7.70 -5.25 -26.48
CA LEU A 291 7.47 -5.66 -25.10
C LEU A 291 8.68 -5.35 -24.20
N LYS A 292 9.88 -5.68 -24.69
CA LYS A 292 11.14 -5.32 -24.02
C LYS A 292 11.22 -3.82 -23.77
N LYS A 293 10.95 -3.02 -24.79
CA LYS A 293 10.99 -1.56 -24.68
C LYS A 293 9.92 -1.02 -23.73
N SER A 294 8.71 -1.57 -23.75
CA SER A 294 7.64 -1.22 -22.81
C SER A 294 8.05 -1.42 -21.35
N LEU A 295 8.67 -2.57 -21.02
CA LEU A 295 9.18 -2.85 -19.67
C LEU A 295 10.31 -1.92 -19.24
N VAL A 296 11.27 -1.67 -20.14
CA VAL A 296 12.40 -0.76 -19.84
C VAL A 296 11.86 0.64 -19.57
N THR A 297 10.98 1.16 -20.44
CA THR A 297 10.46 2.52 -20.27
C THR A 297 9.57 2.64 -19.04
N LEU A 298 8.83 1.60 -18.66
CA LEU A 298 8.07 1.56 -17.41
C LEU A 298 8.98 1.66 -16.17
N LEU A 299 10.11 0.95 -16.15
CA LEU A 299 11.08 1.00 -15.06
C LEU A 299 11.85 2.34 -15.04
N GLU A 300 12.15 2.89 -16.21
CA GLU A 300 12.72 4.24 -16.33
C GLU A 300 11.77 5.31 -15.80
N ALA A 301 10.46 5.18 -16.06
CA ALA A 301 9.43 6.06 -15.52
C ALA A 301 9.31 5.96 -13.98
N ASN A 302 9.59 4.78 -13.41
CA ASN A 302 9.74 4.56 -11.97
C ASN A 302 11.06 5.11 -11.40
N GLY A 303 12.01 5.51 -12.27
CA GLY A 303 13.28 6.10 -11.88
C GLY A 303 14.44 5.11 -11.75
N HIS A 304 14.31 3.91 -12.34
CA HIS A 304 15.33 2.86 -12.30
C HIS A 304 15.81 2.47 -13.69
N LEU A 305 17.13 2.31 -13.85
CA LEU A 305 17.76 1.95 -15.11
C LEU A 305 17.99 0.44 -15.22
N TYR A 306 17.70 -0.12 -16.39
CA TYR A 306 17.85 -1.54 -16.67
C TYR A 306 18.54 -1.79 -18.01
N ASP A 307 19.42 -2.80 -18.02
CA ASP A 307 19.88 -3.44 -19.24
C ASP A 307 18.88 -4.51 -19.67
N ALA A 308 18.44 -4.49 -20.92
CA ALA A 308 17.50 -5.50 -21.42
C ALA A 308 18.10 -6.32 -22.56
N LYS A 309 18.03 -7.66 -22.41
CA LYS A 309 18.38 -8.63 -23.45
C LYS A 309 17.18 -9.52 -23.73
N SER A 310 16.91 -9.78 -25.00
CA SER A 310 15.83 -10.65 -25.45
C SER A 310 16.43 -11.90 -26.11
N THR A 311 15.74 -13.02 -25.94
CA THR A 311 15.93 -14.26 -26.70
C THR A 311 14.58 -14.68 -27.28
N ALA A 312 14.48 -15.87 -27.87
CA ALA A 312 13.25 -16.33 -28.50
C ALA A 312 12.06 -16.49 -27.53
N ASN A 313 12.32 -16.78 -26.25
CA ASN A 313 11.27 -17.13 -25.28
C ASN A 313 11.42 -16.41 -23.92
N MET A 314 12.37 -15.49 -23.80
CA MET A 314 12.56 -14.73 -22.57
C MET A 314 13.17 -13.35 -22.83
N ILE A 315 12.77 -12.40 -21.97
CA ILE A 315 13.35 -11.07 -21.84
C ILE A 315 13.98 -10.98 -20.46
N VAL A 316 15.27 -10.70 -20.41
CA VAL A 316 16.03 -10.52 -19.17
C VAL A 316 16.33 -9.04 -19.00
N LEU A 317 15.85 -8.45 -17.91
CA LEU A 317 16.21 -7.12 -17.47
C LEU A 317 17.16 -7.23 -16.28
N THR A 318 18.37 -6.75 -16.46
CA THR A 318 19.38 -6.65 -15.40
C THR A 318 19.36 -5.23 -14.85
N HIS A 319 19.09 -5.09 -13.55
CA HIS A 319 19.12 -3.78 -12.92
C HIS A 319 20.52 -3.21 -13.06
N ARG A 320 20.61 -2.00 -13.61
CA ARG A 320 21.81 -1.20 -13.49
C ARG A 320 21.66 -0.49 -12.15
N PRO A 321 22.42 -0.87 -11.10
CA PRO A 321 22.36 -0.16 -9.85
C PRO A 321 22.70 1.30 -10.13
N ASP A 322 21.66 2.13 -10.14
CA ASP A 322 21.80 3.56 -10.19
C ASP A 322 22.72 3.96 -9.05
N VAL A 323 23.50 5.02 -9.25
CA VAL A 323 24.40 5.51 -8.21
C VAL A 323 23.65 5.80 -6.89
N GLY A 324 22.32 5.95 -6.95
CA GLY A 324 21.40 6.00 -5.81
C GLY A 324 21.45 4.82 -4.83
N ILE A 325 21.73 3.57 -5.26
CA ILE A 325 21.86 2.43 -4.33
C ILE A 325 23.26 2.39 -3.71
N LYS A 326 24.32 2.71 -4.46
CA LYS A 326 25.64 2.99 -3.86
C LYS A 326 25.57 4.13 -2.84
N ILE A 327 24.78 5.17 -3.12
CA ILE A 327 24.50 6.26 -2.18
C ILE A 327 23.80 5.71 -0.93
N ASN A 328 22.72 4.95 -1.03
CA ASN A 328 22.02 4.42 0.15
C ASN A 328 22.85 3.42 0.97
N GLU A 329 23.66 2.59 0.32
CA GLU A 329 24.55 1.62 0.96
C GLU A 329 25.76 2.30 1.64
N ILE A 330 26.26 3.40 1.06
CA ILE A 330 27.32 4.26 1.63
C ILE A 330 26.76 5.15 2.76
N VAL A 331 25.52 5.67 2.62
CA VAL A 331 24.77 6.41 3.65
C VAL A 331 24.55 5.52 4.89
N SER A 332 24.21 4.25 4.71
CA SER A 332 24.06 3.30 5.82
C SER A 332 25.37 2.95 6.53
N ASN A 333 26.51 3.02 5.84
CA ASN A 333 27.83 2.63 6.36
C ASN A 333 28.62 3.77 7.03
N LEU A 334 28.18 5.04 6.94
CA LEU A 334 28.98 6.22 7.34
C LEU A 334 28.43 7.01 8.54
N LYS A 335 27.66 6.38 9.45
CA LYS A 335 27.22 6.98 10.73
C LYS A 335 28.37 7.20 11.74
N ILE A 336 29.46 7.85 11.34
CA ILE A 336 30.53 8.28 12.25
C ILE A 336 31.07 9.65 11.83
N SER A 337 30.33 10.72 12.13
CA SER A 337 30.84 12.10 12.35
C SER A 337 29.76 12.95 13.05
N ASN A 338 30.13 14.08 13.66
CA ASN A 338 29.24 14.85 14.56
C ASN A 338 28.41 15.98 13.90
N SER A 339 28.52 16.25 12.60
CA SER A 339 27.65 17.21 11.86
C SER A 339 27.04 16.55 10.61
N ARG A 340 25.72 16.69 10.42
CA ARG A 340 24.97 16.02 9.33
C ARG A 340 25.24 16.68 7.97
N VAL A 341 25.52 17.98 7.96
CA VAL A 341 25.96 18.71 6.75
C VAL A 341 27.32 18.19 6.25
N ASP A 342 28.26 17.88 7.16
CA ASP A 342 29.57 17.33 6.79
C ASP A 342 29.47 15.92 6.19
N GLN A 343 28.56 15.10 6.71
CA GLN A 343 28.28 13.77 6.15
C GLN A 343 27.76 13.88 4.71
N ASN A 344 26.80 14.77 4.45
CA ASN A 344 26.27 14.99 3.10
C ASN A 344 27.32 15.53 2.12
N LEU A 345 28.24 16.39 2.57
CA LEU A 345 29.32 16.92 1.73
C LEU A 345 30.37 15.85 1.39
N ILE A 346 30.76 15.00 2.35
CA ILE A 346 31.68 13.88 2.11
C ILE A 346 31.08 12.89 1.11
N MET A 347 29.79 12.58 1.25
CA MET A 347 29.05 11.70 0.33
C MET A 347 28.98 12.28 -1.09
N PHE A 348 28.70 13.58 -1.22
CA PHE A 348 28.70 14.27 -2.51
C PHE A 348 30.08 14.23 -3.19
N MET A 349 31.16 14.46 -2.43
CA MET A 349 32.53 14.41 -2.98
C MET A 349 32.95 13.00 -3.44
N ALA A 350 32.58 11.96 -2.69
CA ALA A 350 32.85 10.57 -3.09
C ALA A 350 32.11 10.19 -4.39
N PHE A 351 30.88 10.68 -4.54
CA PHE A 351 30.08 10.51 -5.75
C PHE A 351 30.70 11.21 -6.97
N LEU A 352 31.06 12.49 -6.85
CA LEU A 352 31.65 13.26 -7.95
C LEU A 352 32.94 12.63 -8.49
N LYS A 353 33.76 12.01 -7.64
CA LYS A 353 34.96 11.27 -8.08
C LYS A 353 34.64 10.05 -8.95
N GLY A 354 33.47 9.43 -8.79
CA GLY A 354 33.03 8.29 -9.59
C GLY A 354 32.47 8.66 -10.97
N LEU A 355 32.10 9.92 -11.19
CA LEU A 355 31.50 10.40 -12.44
C LEU A 355 32.50 10.52 -13.61
N LYS A 356 33.80 10.59 -13.31
CA LYS A 356 34.89 10.74 -14.29
C LYS A 356 34.94 9.66 -15.39
N ASN A 357 34.23 8.55 -15.20
CA ASN A 357 34.26 7.37 -16.08
C ASN A 357 32.96 7.14 -16.87
N ILE A 358 32.04 8.11 -16.93
CA ILE A 358 30.73 7.96 -17.59
C ILE A 358 30.72 8.72 -18.93
N PRO A 359 30.32 8.09 -20.05
CA PRO A 359 30.48 8.67 -21.38
C PRO A 359 29.45 9.77 -21.74
N ASP A 360 28.30 9.87 -21.07
CA ASP A 360 27.24 10.83 -21.40
C ASP A 360 26.63 11.49 -20.15
N ILE A 361 26.10 12.72 -20.27
CA ILE A 361 25.35 13.41 -19.21
C ILE A 361 23.89 12.93 -19.27
N PRO A 362 23.43 12.01 -18.41
CA PRO A 362 22.06 11.59 -18.40
C PRO A 362 21.20 12.63 -17.67
N VAL A 363 19.92 12.74 -18.03
CA VAL A 363 18.93 13.60 -17.34
C VAL A 363 18.90 13.33 -15.82
N SER A 364 19.24 12.11 -15.40
CA SER A 364 19.36 11.71 -14.01
C SER A 364 20.41 12.50 -13.21
N LEU A 365 21.52 12.96 -13.81
CA LEU A 365 22.53 13.78 -13.13
C LEU A 365 22.00 15.19 -12.81
N THR A 366 21.16 15.75 -13.68
CA THR A 366 20.47 17.03 -13.44
C THR A 366 19.51 16.91 -12.25
N ALA A 367 18.67 15.86 -12.25
CA ALA A 367 17.73 15.61 -11.17
C ALA A 367 18.44 15.30 -9.85
N LEU A 368 19.55 14.57 -9.90
CA LEU A 368 20.36 14.22 -8.73
C LEU A 368 21.04 15.46 -8.12
N GLY A 369 21.71 16.29 -8.94
CA GLY A 369 22.31 17.53 -8.46
C GLY A 369 21.29 18.38 -7.71
N ARG A 370 20.10 18.60 -8.30
CA ARG A 370 19.01 19.34 -7.65
C ARG A 370 18.57 18.73 -6.32
N ARG A 371 18.40 17.42 -6.24
CA ARG A 371 18.04 16.71 -4.98
C ARG A 371 19.09 16.91 -3.89
N ILE A 372 20.38 16.84 -4.23
CA ILE A 372 21.46 17.08 -3.27
C ILE A 372 21.43 18.54 -2.77
N GLY A 373 21.19 19.49 -3.67
CA GLY A 373 21.04 20.91 -3.31
C GLY A 373 19.91 21.14 -2.30
N ILE A 374 18.75 20.52 -2.54
CA ILE A 374 17.59 20.55 -1.63
C ILE A 374 17.96 19.97 -0.27
N SER A 375 18.55 18.77 -0.25
CA SER A 375 18.91 18.08 1.00
C SER A 375 19.92 18.86 1.84
N LEU A 376 20.93 19.48 1.21
CA LEU A 376 21.91 20.33 1.92
C LEU A 376 21.22 21.51 2.62
N MET A 377 20.24 22.14 1.96
CA MET A 377 19.50 23.25 2.58
C MET A 377 18.57 22.78 3.69
N GLN A 378 17.83 21.67 3.51
CA GLN A 378 16.98 21.08 4.55
C GLN A 378 17.76 20.76 5.83
N GLU A 379 18.95 20.19 5.67
CA GLU A 379 19.82 19.84 6.80
C GLU A 379 20.35 21.09 7.50
N TYR A 380 20.79 22.09 6.74
CA TYR A 380 21.23 23.37 7.30
C TYR A 380 20.09 24.10 8.02
N GLU A 381 18.89 24.11 7.45
CA GLU A 381 17.67 24.68 8.03
C GLU A 381 17.37 24.05 9.39
N ARG A 382 17.45 22.72 9.46
CA ARG A 382 17.22 21.96 10.69
C ARG A 382 18.30 22.21 11.74
N GLU A 383 19.59 22.16 11.37
CA GLU A 383 20.71 22.39 12.29
C GLU A 383 20.68 23.82 12.86
N ASN A 384 20.17 24.81 12.11
CA ASN A 384 20.19 26.22 12.50
C ASN A 384 18.79 26.78 12.86
N SER A 385 17.76 25.93 12.93
CA SER A 385 16.37 26.30 13.26
C SER A 385 15.83 27.47 12.42
N ILE A 386 16.11 27.46 11.11
CA ILE A 386 15.68 28.51 10.18
C ILE A 386 14.20 28.32 9.89
N LYS A 387 13.37 29.34 10.16
CA LYS A 387 11.93 29.31 9.85
C LYS A 387 11.62 29.83 8.45
N ASN A 388 12.43 30.77 7.96
CA ASN A 388 12.31 31.37 6.64
C ASN A 388 13.72 31.66 6.09
N TRP A 389 13.94 31.36 4.82
CA TRP A 389 15.17 31.71 4.13
C TRP A 389 15.18 33.19 3.75
N GLU A 390 16.29 33.85 4.07
CA GLU A 390 16.63 35.22 3.72
C GLU A 390 17.98 35.22 3.00
N VAL A 391 18.24 36.25 2.19
CA VAL A 391 19.51 36.36 1.44
C VAL A 391 20.74 36.15 2.34
N LYS A 392 20.71 36.68 3.57
CA LYS A 392 21.80 36.60 4.53
C LYS A 392 22.04 35.20 5.10
N ASN A 393 20.99 34.45 5.42
CA ASN A 393 21.15 33.09 5.97
C ASN A 393 21.47 32.07 4.87
N PHE A 394 20.97 32.29 3.65
CA PHE A 394 21.35 31.52 2.46
C PHE A 394 22.82 31.72 2.08
N GLN A 395 23.28 32.97 2.03
CA GLN A 395 24.69 33.29 1.81
C GLN A 395 25.57 32.56 2.83
N LYS A 396 25.24 32.66 4.12
CA LYS A 396 26.00 32.00 5.20
C LYS A 396 26.03 30.47 5.05
N ALA A 397 24.92 29.85 4.65
CA ALA A 397 24.85 28.42 4.40
C ALA A 397 25.81 27.98 3.29
N LEU A 398 25.82 28.71 2.18
CA LEU A 398 26.68 28.40 1.05
C LEU A 398 28.14 28.75 1.29
N GLU A 399 28.46 29.82 2.03
CA GLU A 399 29.84 30.11 2.44
C GLU A 399 30.46 28.98 3.27
N ILE A 400 29.66 28.37 4.17
CA ILE A 400 30.09 27.22 4.96
C ILE A 400 30.32 26.00 4.06
N ILE A 401 29.41 25.75 3.13
CA ILE A 401 29.54 24.66 2.15
C ILE A 401 30.79 24.87 1.28
N ASP A 402 31.02 26.08 0.78
CA ASP A 402 32.14 26.43 -0.08
C ASP A 402 33.48 26.30 0.63
N SER A 403 33.54 26.77 1.87
CA SER A 403 34.72 26.60 2.73
C SER A 403 35.08 25.12 2.91
N LYS A 404 34.09 24.27 3.18
CA LYS A 404 34.27 22.81 3.34
C LYS A 404 34.64 22.11 2.04
N LEU A 405 34.16 22.63 0.91
CA LEU A 405 34.48 22.15 -0.43
C LEU A 405 35.80 22.72 -0.98
N HIS A 406 36.50 23.55 -0.20
CA HIS A 406 37.69 24.30 -0.62
C HIS A 406 37.47 25.05 -1.95
N ARG A 407 36.28 25.65 -2.12
CA ARG A 407 35.90 26.48 -3.26
C ARG A 407 36.20 27.94 -2.95
N ASP A 408 36.93 28.61 -3.83
CA ASP A 408 37.18 30.05 -3.71
C ASP A 408 36.01 30.80 -4.35
N SER A 409 35.18 31.39 -3.50
CA SER A 409 33.95 32.07 -3.88
C SER A 409 33.77 33.42 -3.19
N GLU A 410 33.13 34.35 -3.87
CA GLU A 410 32.83 35.69 -3.40
C GLU A 410 31.34 35.97 -3.57
N TRP A 411 30.78 36.67 -2.58
CA TRP A 411 29.38 37.12 -2.58
C TRP A 411 29.35 38.65 -2.55
N LYS A 412 28.58 39.27 -3.46
CA LYS A 412 28.35 40.72 -3.48
C LYS A 412 26.86 41.01 -3.46
N ILE A 413 26.44 41.90 -2.56
CA ILE A 413 25.07 42.38 -2.50
C ILE A 413 24.98 43.68 -3.31
N GLU A 414 24.16 43.67 -4.36
CA GLU A 414 23.85 44.86 -5.18
C GLU A 414 22.35 45.15 -5.09
N GLY A 415 21.98 45.97 -4.09
CA GLY A 415 20.57 46.29 -3.82
C GLY A 415 19.79 45.06 -3.35
N LYS A 416 18.79 44.62 -4.13
CA LYS A 416 18.03 43.37 -3.89
C LYS A 416 18.65 42.13 -4.56
N ASN A 417 19.74 42.30 -5.30
CA ASN A 417 20.38 41.23 -6.03
C ASN A 417 21.59 40.69 -5.26
N LEU A 418 21.80 39.39 -5.37
CA LEU A 418 22.97 38.71 -4.83
C LEU A 418 23.81 38.16 -5.99
N ILE A 419 25.04 38.63 -6.11
CA ILE A 419 26.00 38.13 -7.08
C ILE A 419 26.88 37.09 -6.38
N TYR A 420 26.90 35.90 -6.96
CA TYR A 420 27.74 34.80 -6.55
C TYR A 420 28.83 34.54 -7.60
N THR A 421 30.09 34.63 -7.20
CA THR A 421 31.24 34.42 -8.09
C THR A 421 32.13 33.31 -7.55
N VAL A 422 32.37 32.27 -8.35
CA VAL A 422 33.36 31.22 -8.06
C VAL A 422 34.60 31.48 -8.91
N LYS A 423 35.71 31.80 -8.25
CA LYS A 423 37.01 32.06 -8.90
C LYS A 423 37.81 30.79 -9.09
N LYS A 424 37.72 29.84 -8.15
CA LYS A 424 38.41 28.54 -8.25
C LYS A 424 37.55 27.43 -7.67
N CYS A 425 37.38 26.34 -8.43
CA CYS A 425 36.71 25.13 -7.97
C CYS A 425 37.66 23.93 -8.04
N ASN A 426 38.28 23.61 -6.90
CA ASN A 426 39.25 22.50 -6.79
C ASN A 426 38.62 21.11 -6.99
N ILE A 427 37.29 21.02 -7.07
CA ILE A 427 36.55 19.78 -7.34
C ILE A 427 36.54 19.47 -8.85
N VAL A 428 36.49 20.52 -9.66
CA VAL A 428 36.32 20.43 -11.11
C VAL A 428 37.67 20.45 -11.83
N ALA A 429 38.65 21.15 -11.26
CA ALA A 429 40.00 21.29 -11.80
C ALA A 429 41.00 20.52 -10.92
N GLU A 430 41.52 19.40 -11.43
CA GLU A 430 42.59 18.61 -10.82
C GLU A 430 43.78 18.52 -11.79
N GLY A 431 44.89 19.20 -11.46
CA GLY A 431 45.99 19.41 -12.40
C GLY A 431 45.57 20.24 -13.62
N ASP A 432 45.88 19.75 -14.83
CA ASP A 432 45.50 20.37 -16.11
C ASP A 432 44.15 19.89 -16.67
N THR A 433 43.41 19.08 -15.90
CA THR A 433 42.14 18.48 -16.35
C THR A 433 40.93 19.19 -15.76
N PHE A 434 39.95 19.52 -16.62
CA PHE A 434 38.68 20.14 -16.23
C PHE A 434 37.53 19.17 -16.53
N ASP A 435 36.76 18.81 -15.51
CA ASP A 435 35.63 17.89 -15.64
C ASP A 435 34.29 18.63 -15.83
N THR A 436 33.79 18.66 -17.06
CA THR A 436 32.53 19.31 -17.42
C THR A 436 31.30 18.66 -16.76
N TYR A 437 31.35 17.35 -16.47
CA TYR A 437 30.25 16.59 -15.85
C TYR A 437 30.12 16.91 -14.37
N VAL A 438 31.26 16.96 -13.68
CA VAL A 438 31.34 17.39 -12.28
C VAL A 438 30.91 18.85 -12.15
N CYS A 439 31.37 19.72 -13.06
CA CYS A 439 30.96 21.13 -13.11
C CYS A 439 29.45 21.27 -13.30
N HIS A 440 28.87 20.49 -14.22
CA HIS A 440 27.43 20.48 -14.49
C HIS A 440 26.63 20.07 -13.24
N THR A 441 27.05 19.01 -12.56
CA THR A 441 26.37 18.48 -11.37
C THR A 441 26.41 19.49 -10.21
N ILE A 442 27.56 20.13 -9.96
CA ILE A 442 27.70 21.18 -8.95
C ILE A 442 26.76 22.37 -9.25
N ARG A 443 26.59 22.72 -10.53
CA ARG A 443 25.67 23.78 -10.94
C ARG A 443 24.22 23.42 -10.64
N GLU A 444 23.80 22.19 -10.92
CA GLU A 444 22.45 21.73 -10.62
C GLU A 444 22.20 21.59 -9.10
N THR A 445 23.23 21.25 -8.31
CA THR A 445 23.20 21.35 -6.84
C THR A 445 22.93 22.78 -6.38
N PHE A 446 23.62 23.76 -6.93
CA PHE A 446 23.38 25.17 -6.61
C PHE A 446 21.95 25.60 -6.96
N LYS A 447 21.44 25.22 -8.14
CA LYS A 447 20.05 25.51 -8.54
C LYS A 447 19.03 24.86 -7.60
N GLY A 448 19.26 23.61 -7.18
CA GLY A 448 18.42 22.92 -6.21
C GLY A 448 18.37 23.64 -4.85
N ALA A 449 19.52 24.11 -4.38
CA ALA A 449 19.61 24.88 -3.14
C ALA A 449 18.83 26.20 -3.21
N VAL A 450 18.99 26.97 -4.29
CA VAL A 450 18.24 28.22 -4.51
C VAL A 450 16.74 27.95 -4.61
N GLY A 451 16.35 26.91 -5.37
CA GLY A 451 14.95 26.52 -5.54
C GLY A 451 14.29 26.10 -4.23
N TYR A 452 15.02 25.42 -3.34
CA TYR A 452 14.52 25.10 -2.01
C TYR A 452 14.36 26.36 -1.14
N ALA A 453 15.40 27.20 -1.08
CA ALA A 453 15.41 28.35 -0.19
C ALA A 453 14.35 29.41 -0.57
N PHE A 454 14.23 29.71 -1.86
CA PHE A 454 13.40 30.83 -2.31
C PHE A 454 12.17 30.42 -3.14
N GLY A 455 12.10 29.17 -3.61
CA GLY A 455 11.03 28.72 -4.50
C GLY A 455 10.97 29.58 -5.76
N ASN A 456 9.76 29.98 -6.14
CA ASN A 456 9.52 30.87 -7.29
C ASN A 456 9.85 32.35 -6.99
N ARG A 457 10.35 32.68 -5.79
CA ARG A 457 10.70 34.06 -5.40
C ARG A 457 12.13 34.43 -5.79
N ALA A 458 12.88 33.56 -6.45
CA ALA A 458 14.23 33.87 -6.94
C ALA A 458 14.38 33.54 -8.43
N GLU A 459 14.91 34.49 -9.20
CA GLU A 459 15.36 34.27 -10.57
C GLU A 459 16.88 34.13 -10.59
N LEU A 460 17.36 33.13 -11.35
CA LEU A 460 18.79 32.87 -11.55
C LEU A 460 19.21 33.25 -12.97
N ASP A 461 20.20 34.13 -13.07
CA ASP A 461 20.79 34.57 -14.34
C ASP A 461 22.30 34.25 -14.33
N ILE A 462 22.73 33.35 -15.23
CA ILE A 462 24.11 32.88 -15.29
C ILE A 462 24.88 33.78 -16.25
N ARG A 463 25.82 34.56 -15.72
CA ARG A 463 26.58 35.56 -16.50
C ARG A 463 27.88 35.03 -17.06
N LYS A 464 28.57 34.16 -16.33
CA LYS A 464 29.87 33.56 -16.72
C LYS A 464 29.96 32.11 -16.28
N LEU A 465 30.64 31.27 -17.06
CA LEU A 465 30.82 29.85 -16.78
C LEU A 465 32.22 29.37 -17.18
N LEU A 466 32.92 28.76 -16.23
CA LEU A 466 34.18 28.06 -16.48
C LEU A 466 34.03 27.00 -17.59
N SER A 467 32.88 26.31 -17.68
CA SER A 467 32.60 25.32 -18.73
C SER A 467 32.47 25.91 -20.14
N HIS A 468 32.34 27.23 -20.28
CA HIS A 468 32.30 27.95 -21.56
C HIS A 468 33.60 28.71 -21.85
N GLY A 469 34.66 28.47 -21.07
CA GLY A 469 35.97 29.10 -21.26
C GLY A 469 36.14 30.45 -20.57
N ASP A 470 35.20 30.88 -19.73
CA ASP A 470 35.38 32.07 -18.88
C ASP A 470 36.40 31.81 -17.75
N ASN A 471 36.97 32.87 -17.19
CA ASN A 471 37.93 32.77 -16.08
C ASN A 471 37.27 32.54 -14.70
N CYS A 472 35.94 32.60 -14.61
CA CYS A 472 35.18 32.36 -13.38
C CYS A 472 33.74 31.92 -13.71
N CYS A 473 33.04 31.36 -12.72
CA CYS A 473 31.58 31.21 -12.79
C CYS A 473 30.93 32.39 -12.05
N GLU A 474 29.98 33.07 -12.68
CA GLU A 474 29.26 34.20 -12.08
C GLU A 474 27.75 34.00 -12.27
N VAL A 475 27.02 34.04 -11.16
CA VAL A 475 25.56 33.87 -11.13
C VAL A 475 24.94 35.03 -10.37
N LEU A 476 23.96 35.67 -11.00
CA LEU A 476 23.11 36.69 -10.39
C LEU A 476 21.84 36.03 -9.87
N ILE A 477 21.52 36.26 -8.60
CA ILE A 477 20.28 35.83 -7.95
C ILE A 477 19.43 37.07 -7.67
N ARG A 478 18.22 37.12 -8.22
CA ARG A 478 17.25 38.20 -7.97
C ARG A 478 16.14 37.66 -7.10
N VAL A 479 16.12 38.04 -5.82
CA VAL A 479 15.07 37.62 -4.88
C VAL A 479 13.98 38.70 -4.83
N GLN A 480 12.74 38.32 -5.14
CA GLN A 480 11.56 39.20 -5.23
C GLN A 480 10.95 39.51 -3.86
#